data_AF-A0A4S8VV56-F1
#
_entry.id   AF-A0A4S8VV56-F1
#
_cell.length_a   1.000
_cell.length_b   1.000
_cell.length_c   1.000
_cell.angle_alpha   90.00
_cell.angle_beta   90.00
_cell.angle_gamma   90.00
#
_symmetry.space_group_name_H-M   'P 1'
#
loop_
_entity.id
_entity.type
_entity.pdbx_description
1 polymer ?
#
loop_
_entity_poly.entity_id
_entity_poly.type
_entity_poly.pdbx_seq_one_letter_code
_entity_poly.pdbx_strand_id
1 'polypeptide(L)'
;MVTTQECLRYLQTGAVTKGDADISGKGVILAFLISAYVSFTAVLVAYVTGMLEDELLTTVDRRIMRIKSRKDKHPRIHETIQHIVLLLSDQQIVTGIAIMAAGFVGLRGGQMSVYHYQIVLYLSWLSSSVHLSALTLLRPFLNKHQGLRAWRLLGMIVLFFMLIVGLVPTVSYDWGTIYSPKADTSLPDAMQPTGWGIPAICFWGKTYGDGFNDDAPIGYLILIFSYVWKMGDLFVSPRNLYNRTIRGPLENFIAKTLSVFARRYMQDGNALWLWCFRGLLVIWIPLVAFMEAMASFSASLWLSALGLVFGTIQIVIPRYQNLAQTAAQESEWGFGQLVPLVLLVQPIGAISEHAWIRQGGTIESNISEPVRRQTTGSSTSDHGPESEPLVDDRDRHLITPRRLVEVLGQRQASYEMPAEIASRSAVFMNTVLSSRLFGSVIAILHITILGAACVILSFDAQSIGYERGQNWTYALIAIGVYASASWLAVLIFGPYSRLGRKPSQRRATLQHETHGLQKLPPSSS
;
A
#
# COMPACT_ATOMS: atom_id res chain seq x y z
N MET A 1 14.75 -3.17 -39.51
CA MET A 1 14.57 -2.05 -38.55
C MET A 1 13.68 -1.02 -39.23
N VAL A 2 12.67 -0.51 -38.53
CA VAL A 2 11.76 0.52 -39.06
C VAL A 2 12.52 1.85 -39.14
N THR A 3 12.50 2.49 -40.29
CA THR A 3 13.15 3.78 -40.52
C THR A 3 12.33 4.93 -39.93
N THR A 4 12.97 6.08 -39.68
CA THR A 4 12.25 7.28 -39.18
C THR A 4 11.15 7.73 -40.14
N GLN A 5 11.38 7.62 -41.46
CA GLN A 5 10.39 7.99 -42.47
C GLN A 5 9.18 7.05 -42.48
N GLU A 6 9.39 5.75 -42.26
CA GLU A 6 8.29 4.79 -42.07
C GLU A 6 7.49 5.08 -40.81
N CYS A 7 8.15 5.44 -39.70
CA CYS A 7 7.45 5.84 -38.48
C CYS A 7 6.56 7.07 -38.69
N LEU A 8 7.06 8.10 -39.37
CA LEU A 8 6.26 9.29 -39.72
C LEU A 8 5.06 8.91 -40.62
N ARG A 9 5.25 7.99 -41.57
CA ARG A 9 4.15 7.49 -42.40
C ARG A 9 3.12 6.74 -41.56
N TYR A 10 3.54 5.86 -40.64
CA TYR A 10 2.64 5.13 -39.76
C TYR A 10 1.87 6.06 -38.81
N LEU A 11 2.49 7.12 -38.32
CA LEU A 11 1.80 8.11 -37.49
C LEU A 11 0.73 8.89 -38.26
N GLN A 12 0.91 9.10 -39.56
CA GLN A 12 -0.09 9.76 -40.41
C GLN A 12 -1.22 8.83 -40.88
N THR A 13 -0.91 7.55 -41.12
CA THR A 13 -1.81 6.61 -41.80
C THR A 13 -2.34 5.49 -40.91
N GLY A 14 -1.79 5.33 -39.70
CA GLY A 14 -2.00 4.17 -38.84
C GLY A 14 -1.32 2.90 -39.39
N ALA A 15 -1.52 1.78 -38.69
CA ALA A 15 -1.14 0.46 -39.17
C ALA A 15 -2.17 -0.60 -38.72
N VAL A 16 -2.27 -1.69 -39.46
CA VAL A 16 -3.13 -2.82 -39.11
C VAL A 16 -2.43 -3.68 -38.06
N THR A 17 -3.10 -3.94 -36.96
CA THR A 17 -2.59 -4.79 -35.88
C THR A 17 -2.63 -6.26 -36.32
N LYS A 18 -1.49 -6.95 -36.28
CA LYS A 18 -1.39 -8.40 -36.52
C LYS A 18 -1.38 -9.12 -35.18
N GLY A 19 -2.23 -10.12 -34.98
CA GLY A 19 -2.32 -10.82 -33.70
C GLY A 19 -1.04 -11.59 -33.36
N ASP A 20 -0.65 -11.52 -32.10
CA ASP A 20 0.44 -12.32 -31.53
C ASP A 20 -0.09 -13.16 -30.36
N ALA A 21 -0.26 -14.45 -30.61
CA ALA A 21 -0.78 -15.43 -29.68
C ALA A 21 0.15 -15.66 -28.47
N ASP A 22 1.46 -15.45 -28.62
CA ASP A 22 2.43 -15.70 -27.55
C ASP A 22 2.54 -14.51 -26.57
N ILE A 23 2.08 -13.32 -26.99
CA ILE A 23 2.08 -12.10 -26.16
C ILE A 23 0.68 -11.74 -25.66
N SER A 24 -0.28 -11.66 -26.58
CA SER A 24 -1.65 -11.17 -26.32
C SER A 24 -2.72 -12.27 -26.37
N GLY A 25 -2.29 -13.52 -26.51
CA GLY A 25 -3.18 -14.67 -26.52
C GLY A 25 -4.02 -14.79 -25.24
N LYS A 26 -5.22 -15.37 -25.39
CA LYS A 26 -6.19 -15.55 -24.29
C LYS A 26 -5.58 -16.27 -23.09
N GLY A 27 -4.79 -17.33 -23.33
CA GLY A 27 -4.16 -18.12 -22.27
C GLY A 27 -3.09 -17.34 -21.49
N VAL A 28 -2.27 -16.53 -22.17
CA VAL A 28 -1.25 -15.69 -21.53
C VAL A 28 -1.91 -14.67 -20.60
N ILE A 29 -2.86 -13.90 -21.13
CA ILE A 29 -3.58 -12.88 -20.35
C ILE A 29 -4.31 -13.52 -19.17
N LEU A 30 -5.00 -14.65 -19.40
CA LEU A 30 -5.71 -15.37 -18.35
C LEU A 30 -4.77 -15.85 -17.24
N ALA A 31 -3.61 -16.43 -17.59
CA ALA A 31 -2.64 -16.91 -16.61
C ALA A 31 -2.14 -15.79 -15.69
N PHE A 32 -1.77 -14.64 -16.26
CA PHE A 32 -1.33 -13.49 -15.48
C PHE A 32 -2.45 -12.91 -14.64
N LEU A 33 -3.65 -12.71 -15.19
CA LEU A 33 -4.79 -12.17 -14.45
C LEU A 33 -5.19 -13.10 -13.30
N ILE A 34 -5.37 -14.40 -13.56
CA ILE A 34 -5.72 -15.34 -12.48
C ILE A 34 -4.63 -15.33 -11.41
N SER A 35 -3.36 -15.44 -11.80
CA SER A 35 -2.26 -15.45 -10.82
C SER A 35 -2.23 -14.16 -9.99
N ALA A 36 -2.45 -13.01 -10.61
CA ALA A 36 -2.45 -11.71 -9.93
C ALA A 36 -3.65 -11.59 -8.96
N TYR A 37 -4.86 -11.91 -9.41
CA TYR A 37 -6.06 -11.85 -8.56
C TYR A 37 -6.06 -12.89 -7.45
N VAL A 38 -5.54 -14.10 -7.68
CA VAL A 38 -5.38 -15.13 -6.64
C VAL A 38 -4.35 -14.66 -5.60
N SER A 39 -3.22 -14.09 -6.04
CA SER A 39 -2.20 -13.54 -5.14
C SER A 39 -2.76 -12.44 -4.24
N PHE A 40 -3.45 -11.46 -4.84
CA PHE A 40 -4.08 -10.37 -4.09
C PHE A 40 -5.16 -10.88 -3.15
N THR A 41 -6.00 -11.82 -3.61
CA THR A 41 -7.05 -12.42 -2.79
C THR A 41 -6.45 -13.15 -1.58
N ALA A 42 -5.36 -13.89 -1.75
CA ALA A 42 -4.67 -14.54 -0.65
C ALA A 42 -4.18 -13.53 0.40
N VAL A 43 -3.57 -12.41 -0.03
CA VAL A 43 -3.11 -11.34 0.87
C VAL A 43 -4.29 -10.62 1.55
N LEU A 44 -5.37 -10.36 0.82
CA LEU A 44 -6.59 -9.74 1.35
C LEU A 44 -7.27 -10.63 2.38
N VAL A 45 -7.41 -11.93 2.08
CA VAL A 45 -7.95 -12.92 3.01
C VAL A 45 -7.09 -12.99 4.26
N ALA A 46 -5.76 -13.01 4.13
CA ALA A 46 -4.84 -12.97 5.27
C ALA A 46 -5.11 -11.76 6.18
N TYR A 47 -5.30 -10.58 5.58
CA TYR A 47 -5.58 -9.35 6.31
C TYR A 47 -6.93 -9.37 7.01
N VAL A 48 -8.02 -9.66 6.29
CA VAL A 48 -9.39 -9.63 6.83
C VAL A 48 -9.60 -10.70 7.91
N THR A 49 -8.97 -11.87 7.76
CA THR A 49 -9.04 -12.96 8.74
C THR A 49 -8.04 -12.80 9.89
N GLY A 50 -7.11 -11.85 9.81
CA GLY A 50 -6.08 -11.62 10.82
C GLY A 50 -4.98 -12.68 10.84
N MET A 51 -4.73 -13.39 9.74
CA MET A 51 -3.63 -14.36 9.59
C MET A 51 -2.28 -13.67 9.28
N LEU A 52 -2.05 -12.50 9.88
CA LEU A 52 -0.84 -11.70 9.74
C LEU A 52 -0.09 -11.66 11.07
N GLU A 53 1.21 -11.42 11.01
CA GLU A 53 2.03 -11.15 12.19
C GLU A 53 1.64 -9.82 12.85
N ASP A 54 1.69 -9.77 14.18
CA ASP A 54 1.34 -8.55 14.93
C ASP A 54 2.24 -7.36 14.61
N GLU A 55 3.49 -7.58 14.20
CA GLU A 55 4.41 -6.53 13.77
C GLU A 55 3.95 -5.83 12.48
N LEU A 56 3.09 -6.46 11.67
CA LEU A 56 2.58 -5.90 10.42
C LEU A 56 1.39 -4.96 10.63
N LEU A 57 0.68 -5.11 11.75
CA LEU A 57 -0.54 -4.35 12.02
C LEU A 57 -0.19 -3.05 12.75
N THR A 58 -0.66 -1.92 12.21
CA THR A 58 -0.53 -0.61 12.86
C THR A 58 -1.75 -0.26 13.70
N THR A 59 -1.75 0.94 14.31
CA THR A 59 -2.91 1.43 15.07
C THR A 59 -4.13 1.63 14.18
N VAL A 60 -3.94 2.05 12.93
CA VAL A 60 -5.03 2.20 11.95
C VAL A 60 -5.68 0.85 11.69
N ASP A 61 -4.87 -0.18 11.42
CA ASP A 61 -5.37 -1.54 11.18
C ASP A 61 -6.15 -2.09 12.39
N ARG A 62 -5.62 -1.91 13.60
CA ARG A 62 -6.24 -2.43 14.83
C ARG A 62 -7.49 -1.70 15.27
N ARG A 63 -7.48 -0.36 15.21
CA ARG A 63 -8.52 0.48 15.82
C ARG A 63 -9.59 0.90 14.82
N ILE A 64 -9.19 1.23 13.59
CA ILE A 64 -10.12 1.69 12.55
C ILE A 64 -10.65 0.49 11.77
N MET A 65 -9.76 -0.34 11.23
CA MET A 65 -10.14 -1.53 10.45
C MET A 65 -10.54 -2.72 11.33
N ARG A 66 -10.33 -2.63 12.65
CA ARG A 66 -10.68 -3.64 13.66
C ARG A 66 -10.04 -5.00 13.43
N ILE A 67 -8.87 -5.03 12.79
CA ILE A 67 -8.11 -6.24 12.50
C ILE A 67 -7.21 -6.58 13.70
N LYS A 68 -7.27 -7.83 14.15
CA LYS A 68 -6.39 -8.37 15.21
C LYS A 68 -5.68 -9.60 14.66
N SER A 69 -4.41 -9.79 15.04
CA SER A 69 -3.73 -11.04 14.75
C SER A 69 -4.47 -12.21 15.39
N ARG A 70 -4.65 -13.26 14.60
CA ARG A 70 -5.24 -14.55 14.99
C ARG A 70 -4.34 -15.71 14.61
N LYS A 71 -3.09 -15.43 14.20
CA LYS A 71 -2.07 -16.42 13.84
C LYS A 71 -1.96 -17.53 14.90
N ASP A 72 -1.86 -17.16 16.18
CA ASP A 72 -1.64 -18.15 17.25
C ASP A 72 -2.86 -19.05 17.48
N LYS A 73 -4.06 -18.55 17.15
CA LYS A 73 -5.30 -19.34 17.21
C LYS A 73 -5.43 -20.29 16.03
N HIS A 74 -4.93 -19.91 14.85
CA HIS A 74 -5.05 -20.67 13.61
C HIS A 74 -3.70 -20.79 12.87
N PRO A 75 -2.68 -21.43 13.47
CA PRO A 75 -1.34 -21.48 12.91
C PRO A 75 -1.29 -22.19 11.55
N ARG A 76 -2.13 -23.22 11.38
CA ARG A 76 -2.23 -23.99 10.12
C ARG A 76 -2.66 -23.13 8.93
N ILE A 77 -3.62 -22.23 9.15
CA ILE A 77 -4.14 -21.35 8.09
C ILE A 77 -3.09 -20.30 7.73
N HIS A 78 -2.44 -19.73 8.74
CA HIS A 78 -1.35 -18.78 8.55
C HIS A 78 -0.19 -19.39 7.74
N GLU A 79 0.31 -20.57 8.11
CA GLU A 79 1.39 -21.28 7.38
C GLU A 79 0.99 -21.58 5.94
N THR A 80 -0.25 -22.03 5.71
CA THR A 80 -0.76 -22.34 4.37
C THR A 80 -0.82 -21.08 3.50
N ILE A 81 -1.39 -19.99 4.00
CA ILE A 81 -1.45 -18.71 3.29
C ILE A 81 -0.04 -18.20 2.99
N GLN A 82 0.88 -18.27 3.95
CA GLN A 82 2.26 -17.85 3.78
C GLN A 82 2.94 -18.63 2.64
N HIS A 83 2.79 -19.96 2.60
CA HIS A 83 3.33 -20.79 1.52
C HIS A 83 2.71 -20.47 0.16
N ILE A 84 1.39 -20.28 0.09
CA ILE A 84 0.69 -19.91 -1.15
C ILE A 84 1.23 -18.59 -1.70
N VAL A 85 1.29 -17.57 -0.85
CA VAL A 85 1.78 -16.24 -1.21
C VAL A 85 3.25 -16.30 -1.64
N LEU A 86 4.07 -17.15 -1.01
CA LEU A 86 5.47 -17.35 -1.37
C LEU A 86 5.63 -17.92 -2.78
N LEU A 87 4.90 -18.99 -3.11
CA LEU A 87 5.00 -19.64 -4.43
C LEU A 87 4.47 -18.76 -5.55
N LEU A 88 3.31 -18.13 -5.32
CA LEU A 88 2.74 -17.20 -6.30
C LEU A 88 3.66 -16.01 -6.54
N SER A 89 4.25 -15.46 -5.48
CA SER A 89 5.18 -14.32 -5.56
C SER A 89 6.41 -14.62 -6.43
N ASP A 90 6.94 -15.84 -6.37
CA ASP A 90 8.09 -16.26 -7.19
C ASP A 90 7.72 -16.41 -8.66
N GLN A 91 6.55 -17.02 -8.92
CA GLN A 91 6.02 -17.13 -10.28
C GLN A 91 5.87 -15.73 -10.90
N GLN A 92 5.30 -14.78 -10.15
CA GLN A 92 5.04 -13.42 -10.64
C GLN A 92 6.33 -12.72 -11.09
N ILE A 93 7.40 -12.73 -10.28
CA ILE A 93 8.67 -12.09 -10.69
C ILE A 93 9.18 -12.71 -11.98
N VAL A 94 9.24 -14.05 -12.05
CA VAL A 94 9.84 -14.76 -13.17
C VAL A 94 9.04 -14.50 -14.45
N THR A 95 7.72 -14.62 -14.40
CA THR A 95 6.85 -14.37 -15.56
C THR A 95 6.86 -12.90 -15.96
N GLY A 96 6.89 -11.98 -14.99
CA GLY A 96 6.97 -10.53 -15.24
C GLY A 96 8.26 -10.12 -15.93
N ILE A 97 9.41 -10.66 -15.51
CA ILE A 97 10.70 -10.42 -16.18
C ILE A 97 10.71 -11.04 -17.58
N ALA A 98 10.20 -12.26 -17.71
CA ALA A 98 10.16 -12.97 -19.00
C ALA A 98 9.34 -12.21 -20.05
N ILE A 99 8.15 -11.74 -19.69
CA ILE A 99 7.29 -10.99 -20.62
C ILE A 99 7.89 -9.63 -20.98
N MET A 100 8.51 -8.92 -20.03
CA MET A 100 9.26 -7.69 -20.34
C MET A 100 10.44 -7.94 -21.28
N ALA A 101 11.18 -9.03 -21.08
CA ALA A 101 12.30 -9.40 -21.94
C ALA A 101 11.83 -9.69 -23.38
N ALA A 102 10.75 -10.47 -23.53
CA ALA A 102 10.11 -10.71 -24.82
C ALA A 102 9.64 -9.41 -25.48
N GLY A 103 9.04 -8.51 -24.69
CA GLY A 103 8.65 -7.16 -25.10
C GLY A 103 9.82 -6.36 -25.69
N PHE A 104 10.96 -6.31 -25.00
CA PHE A 104 12.14 -5.58 -25.48
C PHE A 104 12.78 -6.21 -26.73
N VAL A 105 12.80 -7.54 -26.83
CA VAL A 105 13.27 -8.23 -28.03
C VAL A 105 12.39 -7.90 -29.22
N GLY A 106 11.05 -8.01 -29.07
CA GLY A 106 10.09 -7.68 -30.12
C GLY A 106 10.11 -6.19 -30.50
N LEU A 107 10.31 -5.31 -29.52
CA LEU A 107 10.46 -3.88 -29.72
C LEU A 107 11.70 -3.57 -30.59
N ARG A 108 12.86 -4.13 -30.25
CA ARG A 108 14.10 -3.98 -31.03
C ARG A 108 13.97 -4.54 -32.44
N GLY A 109 13.23 -5.64 -32.60
CA GLY A 109 12.93 -6.24 -33.90
C GLY A 109 11.99 -5.42 -34.79
N GLY A 110 11.26 -4.44 -34.21
CA GLY A 110 10.22 -3.68 -34.91
C GLY A 110 8.97 -4.50 -35.23
N GLN A 111 8.80 -5.65 -34.56
CA GLN A 111 7.67 -6.57 -34.74
C GLN A 111 6.53 -6.28 -33.75
N MET A 112 6.85 -5.64 -32.63
CA MET A 112 5.89 -5.34 -31.58
C MET A 112 5.10 -4.06 -31.91
N SER A 113 3.78 -4.17 -32.03
CA SER A 113 2.91 -2.99 -32.15
C SER A 113 2.68 -2.31 -30.80
N VAL A 114 2.16 -1.08 -30.80
CA VAL A 114 1.75 -0.35 -29.59
C VAL A 114 0.80 -1.20 -28.74
N TYR A 115 -0.18 -1.85 -29.36
CA TYR A 115 -1.11 -2.75 -28.67
C TYR A 115 -0.40 -3.89 -27.92
N HIS A 116 0.46 -4.66 -28.58
CA HIS A 116 1.13 -5.78 -27.92
C HIS A 116 2.10 -5.30 -26.83
N TYR A 117 2.80 -4.19 -27.07
CA TYR A 117 3.69 -3.60 -26.08
C TYR A 117 2.93 -3.08 -24.85
N GLN A 118 1.77 -2.47 -25.05
CA GLN A 118 0.85 -2.09 -23.97
C GLN A 118 0.49 -3.31 -23.11
N ILE A 119 0.08 -4.43 -23.73
CA ILE A 119 -0.23 -5.67 -23.02
C ILE A 119 0.99 -6.14 -22.20
N VAL A 120 2.18 -6.19 -22.79
CA VAL A 120 3.43 -6.58 -22.08
C VAL A 120 3.68 -5.70 -20.86
N LEU A 121 3.59 -4.36 -21.01
CA LEU A 121 3.83 -3.42 -19.92
C LEU A 121 2.86 -3.66 -18.76
N TYR A 122 1.57 -3.81 -19.05
CA TYR A 122 0.55 -3.94 -18.00
C TYR A 122 0.49 -5.34 -17.38
N LEU A 123 0.80 -6.41 -18.12
CA LEU A 123 0.99 -7.74 -17.51
C LEU A 123 2.13 -7.71 -16.49
N SER A 124 3.21 -7.02 -16.82
CA SER A 124 4.38 -6.84 -15.95
C SER A 124 4.08 -5.94 -14.75
N TRP A 125 3.28 -4.89 -14.96
CA TRP A 125 2.78 -4.03 -13.89
C TRP A 125 1.92 -4.80 -12.89
N LEU A 126 0.98 -5.62 -13.37
CA LEU A 126 0.14 -6.47 -12.51
C LEU A 126 1.00 -7.42 -11.68
N SER A 127 1.95 -8.10 -12.34
CA SER A 127 2.91 -8.99 -11.69
C SER A 127 3.71 -8.28 -10.58
N SER A 128 4.25 -7.09 -10.88
CA SER A 128 4.96 -6.26 -9.92
C SER A 128 4.09 -5.86 -8.71
N SER A 129 2.88 -5.36 -8.96
CA SER A 129 1.98 -4.86 -7.92
C SER A 129 1.61 -5.93 -6.89
N VAL A 130 1.29 -7.14 -7.36
CA VAL A 130 0.95 -8.25 -6.46
C VAL A 130 2.19 -8.82 -5.77
N HIS A 131 3.34 -8.82 -6.44
CA HIS A 131 4.61 -9.23 -5.84
C HIS A 131 5.01 -8.32 -4.66
N LEU A 132 4.93 -6.99 -4.84
CA LEU A 132 5.19 -6.01 -3.78
C LEU A 132 4.26 -6.20 -2.56
N SER A 133 3.00 -6.56 -2.81
CA SER A 133 2.02 -6.84 -1.76
C SER A 133 2.32 -8.15 -1.03
N ALA A 134 2.73 -9.18 -1.77
CA ALA A 134 3.20 -10.43 -1.20
C ALA A 134 4.43 -10.22 -0.28
N LEU A 135 5.40 -9.40 -0.71
CA LEU A 135 6.56 -9.07 0.13
C LEU A 135 6.19 -8.35 1.42
N THR A 136 5.16 -7.50 1.39
CA THR A 136 4.67 -6.81 2.59
C THR A 136 4.18 -7.83 3.62
N LEU A 137 3.42 -8.85 3.19
CA LEU A 137 2.96 -9.95 4.06
C LEU A 137 4.13 -10.84 4.52
N LEU A 138 5.04 -11.18 3.61
CA LEU A 138 6.15 -12.10 3.86
C LEU A 138 7.32 -11.47 4.63
N ARG A 139 7.30 -10.16 4.90
CA ARG A 139 8.41 -9.42 5.53
C ARG A 139 8.96 -10.11 6.80
N PRO A 140 8.15 -10.53 7.79
CA PRO A 140 8.67 -11.15 9.01
C PRO A 140 9.38 -12.50 8.73
N PHE A 141 8.85 -13.27 7.78
CA PHE A 141 9.44 -14.53 7.33
C PHE A 141 10.76 -14.31 6.58
N LEU A 142 10.80 -13.34 5.66
CA LEU A 142 11.97 -13.02 4.84
C LEU A 142 13.11 -12.36 5.62
N ASN A 143 12.79 -11.62 6.70
CA ASN A 143 13.81 -11.07 7.59
C ASN A 143 14.58 -12.15 8.35
N LYS A 144 13.96 -13.31 8.58
CA LYS A 144 14.64 -14.50 9.11
C LYS A 144 15.43 -15.26 8.02
N HIS A 145 14.97 -15.22 6.77
CA HIS A 145 15.57 -15.94 5.64
C HIS A 145 16.18 -14.99 4.61
N GLN A 146 17.39 -14.49 4.90
CA GLN A 146 18.02 -13.42 4.12
C GLN A 146 18.30 -13.80 2.65
N GLY A 147 18.65 -15.06 2.36
CA GLY A 147 18.87 -15.53 0.98
C GLY A 147 17.59 -15.48 0.14
N LEU A 148 16.47 -15.96 0.71
CA LEU A 148 15.14 -15.90 0.09
C LEU A 148 14.68 -14.45 -0.13
N ARG A 149 15.03 -13.54 0.78
CA ARG A 149 14.78 -12.10 0.62
C ARG A 149 15.62 -11.50 -0.52
N ALA A 150 16.91 -11.82 -0.57
CA ALA A 150 17.83 -11.28 -1.57
C ALA A 150 17.45 -11.69 -3.00
N TRP A 151 17.06 -12.95 -3.21
CA TRP A 151 16.57 -13.44 -4.51
C TRP A 151 15.37 -12.63 -5.02
N ARG A 152 14.35 -12.46 -4.18
CA ARG A 152 13.13 -11.72 -4.55
C ARG A 152 13.40 -10.24 -4.77
N LEU A 153 14.25 -9.64 -3.92
CA LEU A 153 14.65 -8.25 -4.07
C LEU A 153 15.42 -8.01 -5.37
N LEU A 154 16.34 -8.91 -5.72
CA LEU A 154 17.08 -8.84 -6.98
C LEU A 154 16.11 -8.86 -8.17
N GLY A 155 15.21 -9.84 -8.22
CA GLY A 155 14.22 -9.94 -9.29
C GLY A 155 13.30 -8.72 -9.34
N MET A 156 12.87 -8.20 -8.19
CA MET A 156 12.06 -7.00 -8.11
C MET A 156 12.80 -5.73 -8.59
N ILE A 157 14.09 -5.59 -8.29
CA ILE A 157 14.93 -4.49 -8.80
C ILE A 157 15.10 -4.61 -10.31
N VAL A 158 15.34 -5.81 -10.84
CA VAL A 158 15.42 -6.03 -12.29
C VAL A 158 14.11 -5.64 -12.96
N LEU A 159 12.97 -6.15 -12.46
CA LEU A 159 11.66 -5.82 -13.01
C LEU A 159 11.33 -4.34 -12.90
N PHE A 160 11.72 -3.67 -11.80
CA PHE A 160 11.58 -2.22 -11.63
C PHE A 160 12.30 -1.44 -12.75
N PHE A 161 13.58 -1.75 -12.99
CA PHE A 161 14.33 -1.08 -14.05
C PHE A 161 13.77 -1.38 -15.43
N MET A 162 13.34 -2.63 -15.68
CA MET A 162 12.66 -2.99 -16.92
C MET A 162 11.37 -2.19 -17.11
N LEU A 163 10.55 -2.00 -16.08
CA LEU A 163 9.33 -1.19 -16.16
C LEU A 163 9.63 0.29 -16.40
N ILE A 164 10.61 0.88 -15.70
CA ILE A 164 11.01 2.29 -15.90
C ILE A 164 11.45 2.53 -17.35
N VAL A 165 12.30 1.64 -17.88
CA VAL A 165 12.77 1.69 -19.26
C VAL A 165 11.63 1.38 -20.24
N GLY A 166 10.74 0.47 -19.88
CA GLY A 166 9.59 0.07 -20.69
C GLY A 166 8.53 1.16 -20.84
N LEU A 167 8.42 2.07 -19.89
CA LEU A 167 7.49 3.20 -19.97
C LEU A 167 7.96 4.32 -20.92
N VAL A 168 9.20 4.27 -21.45
CA VAL A 168 9.73 5.35 -22.29
C VAL A 168 8.86 5.66 -23.51
N PRO A 169 8.38 4.67 -24.30
CA PRO A 169 7.46 4.91 -25.40
C PRO A 169 6.14 5.59 -25.00
N THR A 170 5.65 5.33 -23.79
CA THR A 170 4.35 5.83 -23.32
C THR A 170 4.39 7.31 -22.91
N VAL A 171 5.58 7.92 -22.91
CA VAL A 171 5.76 9.37 -22.67
C VAL A 171 5.25 10.18 -23.85
N SER A 172 5.19 9.61 -25.05
CA SER A 172 4.64 10.29 -26.22
C SER A 172 3.15 10.52 -26.06
N TYR A 173 2.70 11.71 -26.43
CA TYR A 173 1.30 12.12 -26.29
C TYR A 173 0.34 11.30 -27.17
N ASP A 174 0.78 10.93 -28.37
CA ASP A 174 0.03 10.07 -29.29
C ASP A 174 0.17 8.55 -29.01
N TRP A 175 0.63 8.15 -27.83
CA TRP A 175 0.75 6.73 -27.47
C TRP A 175 -0.63 6.04 -27.44
N GLY A 176 -0.86 5.12 -28.37
CA GLY A 176 -2.09 4.31 -28.39
C GLY A 176 -3.35 5.08 -28.78
N THR A 177 -3.25 6.31 -29.30
CA THR A 177 -4.42 7.09 -29.73
C THR A 177 -4.92 6.61 -31.10
N ILE A 178 -6.24 6.43 -31.22
CA ILE A 178 -6.93 5.98 -32.45
C ILE A 178 -7.25 7.21 -33.32
N TYR A 179 -6.31 8.15 -33.48
CA TYR A 179 -6.47 9.22 -34.45
C TYR A 179 -5.92 8.76 -35.80
N SER A 180 -6.72 7.98 -36.54
CA SER A 180 -6.52 7.78 -37.97
C SER A 180 -7.32 8.86 -38.71
N PRO A 181 -6.72 9.74 -39.53
CA PRO A 181 -7.43 10.90 -40.07
C PRO A 181 -8.60 10.56 -40.99
N LYS A 182 -8.73 9.32 -41.49
CA LYS A 182 -9.85 8.86 -42.32
C LYS A 182 -10.05 7.35 -42.14
N ALA A 183 -11.04 6.94 -41.35
CA ALA A 183 -11.55 5.58 -41.44
C ALA A 183 -12.13 5.40 -42.86
N ASP A 184 -11.47 4.60 -43.68
CA ASP A 184 -12.02 4.26 -44.99
C ASP A 184 -13.20 3.31 -44.78
N THR A 185 -14.41 3.86 -44.85
CA THR A 185 -15.67 3.10 -44.69
C THR A 185 -15.83 1.96 -45.70
N SER A 186 -15.00 1.90 -46.75
CA SER A 186 -14.99 0.77 -47.68
C SER A 186 -14.19 -0.44 -47.17
N LEU A 187 -13.30 -0.26 -46.19
CA LEU A 187 -12.49 -1.32 -45.62
C LEU A 187 -13.21 -2.02 -44.46
N PRO A 188 -13.22 -3.37 -44.41
CA PRO A 188 -13.64 -4.11 -43.24
C PRO A 188 -12.83 -3.72 -42.00
N ASP A 189 -13.45 -3.74 -40.81
CA ASP A 189 -12.81 -3.39 -39.53
C ASP A 189 -11.51 -4.18 -39.26
N ALA A 190 -11.43 -5.42 -39.74
CA ALA A 190 -10.24 -6.28 -39.65
C ALA A 190 -9.02 -5.75 -40.42
N MET A 191 -9.22 -4.82 -41.37
CA MET A 191 -8.18 -4.23 -42.21
C MET A 191 -7.99 -2.73 -41.98
N GLN A 192 -8.74 -2.12 -41.06
CA GLN A 192 -8.63 -0.69 -40.80
C GLN A 192 -7.33 -0.36 -40.05
N PRO A 193 -6.52 0.60 -40.53
CA PRO A 193 -5.32 1.00 -39.83
C PRO A 193 -5.67 1.84 -38.59
N THR A 194 -5.04 1.52 -37.46
CA THR A 194 -5.24 2.21 -36.17
C THR A 194 -3.89 2.62 -35.56
N GLY A 195 -3.93 3.50 -34.55
CA GLY A 195 -2.72 3.85 -33.77
C GLY A 195 -2.15 2.67 -32.97
N TRP A 196 -3.01 1.72 -32.60
CA TRP A 196 -2.63 0.49 -31.89
C TRP A 196 -1.72 -0.44 -32.70
N GLY A 197 -1.84 -0.41 -34.03
CA GLY A 197 -1.02 -1.22 -34.93
C GLY A 197 0.36 -0.64 -35.23
N ILE A 198 0.62 0.63 -34.86
CA ILE A 198 1.90 1.29 -35.12
C ILE A 198 3.02 0.52 -34.40
N PRO A 199 4.20 0.31 -35.02
CA PRO A 199 5.33 -0.30 -34.33
C PRO A 199 5.74 0.52 -33.09
N ALA A 200 5.74 -0.08 -31.91
CA ALA A 200 6.02 0.62 -30.65
C ALA A 200 7.41 1.28 -30.62
N ILE A 201 8.37 0.73 -31.40
CA ILE A 201 9.72 1.27 -31.55
C ILE A 201 9.73 2.69 -32.12
N CYS A 202 8.69 3.09 -32.86
CA CYS A 202 8.59 4.44 -33.40
C CYS A 202 8.58 5.50 -32.30
N PHE A 203 8.02 5.19 -31.13
CA PHE A 203 7.95 6.08 -29.96
C PHE A 203 9.22 6.01 -29.08
N TRP A 204 10.22 5.21 -29.46
CA TRP A 204 11.44 5.07 -28.66
C TRP A 204 12.36 6.28 -28.83
N GLY A 205 12.54 7.05 -27.75
CA GLY A 205 13.42 8.22 -27.74
C GLY A 205 12.94 9.38 -28.60
N LYS A 206 11.68 9.35 -29.06
CA LYS A 206 11.01 10.41 -29.80
C LYS A 206 9.60 10.59 -29.29
N THR A 207 9.19 11.84 -29.13
CA THR A 207 7.82 12.20 -28.76
C THR A 207 7.09 12.73 -29.98
N TYR A 208 5.81 12.39 -30.09
CA TYR A 208 4.90 12.82 -31.15
C TYR A 208 3.64 13.43 -30.52
N GLY A 209 2.99 14.33 -31.27
CA GLY A 209 1.90 15.17 -30.79
C GLY A 209 2.41 16.46 -30.15
N ASP A 210 1.66 16.99 -29.17
CA ASP A 210 1.98 18.22 -28.43
C ASP A 210 3.16 18.05 -27.43
N GLY A 211 3.99 17.02 -27.61
CA GLY A 211 5.17 16.74 -26.80
C GLY A 211 4.97 15.56 -25.85
N PHE A 212 4.92 15.83 -24.55
CA PHE A 212 4.89 14.81 -23.50
C PHE A 212 3.47 14.57 -23.00
N ASN A 213 3.13 13.32 -22.73
CA ASN A 213 1.90 12.93 -22.04
C ASN A 213 1.92 13.46 -20.60
N ASP A 214 0.91 14.26 -20.22
CA ASP A 214 0.79 14.88 -18.90
C ASP A 214 0.66 13.84 -17.76
N ASP A 215 0.14 12.65 -18.05
CA ASP A 215 -0.01 11.57 -17.07
C ASP A 215 1.31 10.80 -16.85
N ALA A 216 2.26 10.86 -17.78
CA ALA A 216 3.49 10.07 -17.73
C ALA A 216 4.40 10.42 -16.52
N PRO A 217 4.71 11.70 -16.22
CA PRO A 217 5.52 12.06 -15.06
C PRO A 217 4.98 11.50 -13.74
N ILE A 218 3.66 11.46 -13.58
CA ILE A 218 3.01 10.96 -12.37
C ILE A 218 3.05 9.45 -12.32
N GLY A 219 2.84 8.76 -13.44
CA GLY A 219 3.05 7.32 -13.53
C GLY A 219 4.45 6.92 -13.05
N TYR A 220 5.48 7.63 -13.51
CA TYR A 220 6.86 7.44 -13.05
C TYR A 220 7.04 7.74 -11.56
N LEU A 221 6.53 8.88 -11.08
CA LEU A 221 6.63 9.24 -9.66
C LEU A 221 5.93 8.24 -8.75
N ILE A 222 4.72 7.79 -9.11
CA ILE A 222 3.97 6.76 -8.38
C ILE A 222 4.74 5.45 -8.38
N LEU A 223 5.27 5.02 -9.53
CA LEU A 223 6.04 3.78 -9.63
C LEU A 223 7.29 3.84 -8.75
N ILE A 224 8.12 4.88 -8.89
CA ILE A 224 9.35 5.07 -8.11
C ILE A 224 9.03 5.16 -6.62
N PHE A 225 8.08 6.01 -6.23
CA PHE A 225 7.70 6.18 -4.83
C PHE A 225 7.17 4.88 -4.23
N SER A 226 6.31 4.15 -4.96
CA SER A 226 5.75 2.87 -4.51
C SER A 226 6.84 1.83 -4.28
N TYR A 227 7.77 1.69 -5.21
CA TYR A 227 8.88 0.76 -5.09
C TYR A 227 9.83 1.13 -3.95
N VAL A 228 10.23 2.40 -3.84
CA VAL A 228 11.10 2.89 -2.76
C VAL A 228 10.44 2.69 -1.40
N TRP A 229 9.15 3.04 -1.27
CA TRP A 229 8.38 2.85 -0.05
C TRP A 229 8.32 1.37 0.34
N LYS A 230 7.98 0.48 -0.60
CA LYS A 230 7.85 -0.96 -0.37
C LYS A 230 9.17 -1.64 -0.05
N MET A 231 10.23 -1.30 -0.78
CA MET A 231 11.58 -1.79 -0.49
C MET A 231 12.05 -1.30 0.88
N GLY A 232 11.82 -0.03 1.19
CA GLY A 232 12.19 0.55 2.48
C GLY A 232 11.51 -0.15 3.65
N ASP A 233 10.22 -0.50 3.50
CA ASP A 233 9.45 -1.19 4.55
C ASP A 233 9.87 -2.65 4.76
N LEU A 234 10.48 -3.30 3.75
CA LEU A 234 10.97 -4.68 3.88
C LEU A 234 12.13 -4.79 4.90
N PHE A 235 12.94 -3.75 5.05
CA PHE A 235 14.13 -3.75 5.88
C PHE A 235 13.92 -3.02 7.21
N VAL A 236 14.48 -3.59 8.29
CA VAL A 236 14.42 -2.97 9.62
C VAL A 236 15.23 -1.66 9.68
N SER A 237 16.41 -1.59 9.03
CA SER A 237 17.29 -0.43 9.11
C SER A 237 16.71 0.84 8.47
N PRO A 238 16.20 0.84 7.22
CA PRO A 238 15.55 2.00 6.62
C PRO A 238 14.31 2.45 7.40
N ARG A 239 13.52 1.52 7.95
CA ARG A 239 12.37 1.85 8.81
C ARG A 239 12.81 2.55 10.11
N ASN A 240 13.85 2.05 10.75
CA ASN A 240 14.42 2.70 11.93
C ASN A 240 15.01 4.08 11.59
N LEU A 241 15.66 4.21 10.43
CA LEU A 241 16.16 5.48 9.93
C LEU A 241 15.02 6.48 9.66
N TYR A 242 13.95 6.05 8.99
CA TYR A 242 12.74 6.85 8.78
C TYR A 242 12.14 7.30 10.10
N ASN A 243 12.02 6.37 11.06
CA ASN A 243 11.48 6.68 12.39
C ASN A 243 12.33 7.69 13.14
N ARG A 244 13.66 7.57 13.07
CA ARG A 244 14.61 8.46 13.76
C ARG A 244 14.77 9.82 13.08
N THR A 245 14.79 9.87 11.75
CA THR A 245 15.17 11.06 10.98
C THR A 245 13.97 11.87 10.52
N ILE A 246 12.84 11.22 10.23
CA ILE A 246 11.66 11.88 9.66
C ILE A 246 10.52 11.90 10.69
N ARG A 247 10.07 10.73 11.12
CA ARG A 247 8.87 10.61 11.95
C ARG A 247 9.03 11.21 13.34
N GLY A 248 10.06 10.82 14.08
CA GLY A 248 10.31 11.30 15.45
C GLY A 248 10.48 12.82 15.54
N PRO A 249 11.34 13.44 14.70
CA PRO A 249 11.49 14.89 14.68
C PRO A 249 10.20 15.63 14.33
N LEU A 250 9.40 15.10 13.39
CA LEU A 250 8.11 15.66 13.03
C LEU A 250 7.09 15.57 14.18
N GLU A 251 6.94 14.39 14.81
CA GLU A 251 6.05 14.19 15.97
C GLU A 251 6.45 15.11 17.13
N ASN A 252 7.75 15.22 17.40
CA ASN A 252 8.29 16.12 18.44
C ASN A 252 8.03 17.59 18.11
N PHE A 253 8.20 17.99 16.84
CA PHE A 253 7.92 19.35 16.40
C PHE A 253 6.43 19.70 16.56
N ILE A 254 5.53 18.79 16.17
CA ILE A 254 4.08 18.94 16.34
C ILE A 254 3.72 19.03 17.83
N ALA A 255 4.24 18.12 18.65
CA ALA A 255 3.97 18.10 20.09
C ALA A 255 4.50 19.38 20.78
N LYS A 256 5.72 19.83 20.42
CA LYS A 256 6.33 21.04 20.97
C LYS A 256 5.52 22.28 20.60
N THR A 257 5.17 22.45 19.33
CA THR A 257 4.37 23.61 18.88
C THR A 257 3.01 23.64 19.57
N LEU A 258 2.26 22.53 19.57
CA LEU A 258 0.97 22.43 20.27
C LEU A 258 1.10 22.68 21.78
N SER A 259 2.19 22.23 22.41
CA SER A 259 2.41 22.42 23.85
C SER A 259 2.62 23.87 24.25
N VAL A 260 3.23 24.71 23.40
CA VAL A 260 3.42 26.14 23.67
C VAL A 260 2.05 26.82 23.84
N PHE A 261 1.13 26.56 22.91
CA PHE A 261 -0.22 27.13 22.95
C PHE A 261 -1.06 26.55 24.08
N ALA A 262 -0.97 25.24 24.34
CA ALA A 262 -1.67 24.60 25.45
C ALA A 262 -1.21 25.15 26.81
N ARG A 263 0.10 25.34 27.00
CA ARG A 263 0.68 25.90 28.24
C ARG A 263 0.25 27.36 28.45
N ARG A 264 0.31 28.20 27.41
CA ARG A 264 -0.14 29.60 27.50
C ARG A 264 -1.63 29.71 27.85
N TYR A 265 -2.47 28.86 27.26
CA TYR A 265 -3.88 28.80 27.62
C TYR A 265 -4.11 28.37 29.08
N MET A 266 -3.37 27.38 29.58
CA MET A 266 -3.46 26.94 30.97
C MET A 266 -2.96 27.97 31.98
N GLN A 267 -2.05 28.87 31.57
CA GLN A 267 -1.53 29.96 32.42
C GLN A 267 -2.44 31.19 32.42
N ASP A 268 -2.81 31.67 31.23
CA ASP A 268 -3.50 32.96 31.07
C ASP A 268 -5.03 32.82 31.06
N GLY A 269 -5.55 31.61 30.82
CA GLY A 269 -6.98 31.37 30.59
C GLY A 269 -7.54 32.00 29.31
N ASN A 270 -6.72 32.69 28.52
CA ASN A 270 -7.15 33.47 27.35
C ASN A 270 -7.67 32.56 26.22
N ALA A 271 -8.91 32.80 25.79
CA ALA A 271 -9.56 32.05 24.72
C ALA A 271 -8.81 32.10 23.38
N LEU A 272 -8.03 33.16 23.10
CA LEU A 272 -7.23 33.28 21.88
C LEU A 272 -6.23 32.11 21.75
N TRP A 273 -5.50 31.78 22.82
CA TRP A 273 -4.52 30.69 22.80
C TRP A 273 -5.16 29.33 22.55
N LEU A 274 -6.38 29.12 23.04
CA LEU A 274 -7.14 27.90 22.76
C LEU A 274 -7.57 27.81 21.29
N TRP A 275 -7.96 28.92 20.68
CA TRP A 275 -8.28 28.97 19.25
C TRP A 275 -7.05 28.76 18.37
N CYS A 276 -5.88 29.33 18.73
CA CYS A 276 -4.62 29.04 18.06
C CYS A 276 -4.26 27.54 18.15
N PHE A 277 -4.40 26.94 19.34
CA PHE A 277 -4.20 25.50 19.52
C PHE A 277 -5.12 24.67 18.62
N ARG A 278 -6.40 25.03 18.52
CA ARG A 278 -7.37 24.36 17.63
C ARG A 278 -7.04 24.55 16.16
N GLY A 279 -6.62 25.75 15.76
CA GLY A 279 -6.19 26.04 14.39
C GLY A 279 -5.00 25.17 13.98
N LEU A 280 -4.04 24.95 14.87
CA LEU A 280 -2.94 24.02 14.62
C LEU A 280 -3.40 22.57 14.46
N LEU A 281 -4.41 22.12 15.22
CA LEU A 281 -4.96 20.77 15.05
C LEU A 281 -5.54 20.54 13.65
N VAL A 282 -6.13 21.57 13.02
CA VAL A 282 -6.71 21.49 11.66
C VAL A 282 -5.66 21.06 10.64
N ILE A 283 -4.41 21.52 10.80
CA ILE A 283 -3.30 21.16 9.91
C ILE A 283 -2.69 19.82 10.31
N TRP A 284 -2.44 19.63 11.61
CA TRP A 284 -1.63 18.49 12.07
C TRP A 284 -2.38 17.16 12.11
N ILE A 285 -3.67 17.15 12.45
CA ILE A 285 -4.43 15.89 12.54
C ILE A 285 -4.55 15.19 11.18
N PRO A 286 -4.90 15.86 10.07
CA PRO A 286 -4.93 15.24 8.74
C PRO A 286 -3.55 14.78 8.26
N LEU A 287 -2.47 15.51 8.59
CA LEU A 287 -1.11 15.09 8.25
C LEU A 287 -0.73 13.81 8.98
N VAL A 288 -0.97 13.74 10.30
CA VAL A 288 -0.71 12.53 11.09
C VAL A 288 -1.59 11.37 10.60
N ALA A 289 -2.86 11.63 10.26
CA ALA A 289 -3.76 10.62 9.72
C ALA A 289 -3.25 10.06 8.39
N PHE A 290 -2.77 10.91 7.49
CA PHE A 290 -2.15 10.49 6.23
C PHE A 290 -0.91 9.63 6.46
N MET A 291 0.00 10.04 7.36
CA MET A 291 1.23 9.30 7.66
C MET A 291 0.94 7.93 8.29
N GLU A 292 -0.02 7.86 9.22
CA GLU A 292 -0.46 6.61 9.86
C GLU A 292 -1.18 5.69 8.87
N ALA A 293 -2.00 6.24 7.98
CA ALA A 293 -2.62 5.48 6.91
C ALA A 293 -1.56 4.91 5.97
N MET A 294 -0.60 5.71 5.54
CA MET A 294 0.53 5.26 4.70
C MET A 294 1.40 4.22 5.39
N ALA A 295 1.53 4.22 6.72
CA ALA A 295 2.26 3.18 7.44
C ALA A 295 1.46 1.86 7.57
N SER A 296 0.15 1.86 7.31
CA SER A 296 -0.73 0.73 7.55
C SER A 296 -0.61 -0.37 6.50
N PHE A 297 -0.97 -1.60 6.89
CA PHE A 297 -1.10 -2.69 5.93
C PHE A 297 -2.22 -2.40 4.92
N SER A 298 -3.30 -1.74 5.35
CA SER A 298 -4.40 -1.33 4.48
C SER A 298 -3.96 -0.46 3.29
N ALA A 299 -3.00 0.46 3.46
CA ALA A 299 -2.51 1.27 2.34
C ALA A 299 -1.82 0.42 1.25
N SER A 300 -1.17 -0.67 1.66
CA SER A 300 -0.59 -1.65 0.74
C SER A 300 -1.66 -2.34 -0.10
N LEU A 301 -2.78 -2.72 0.54
CA LEU A 301 -3.92 -3.34 -0.13
C LEU A 301 -4.60 -2.36 -1.09
N TRP A 302 -4.76 -1.09 -0.70
CA TRP A 302 -5.30 -0.06 -1.59
C TRP A 302 -4.44 0.13 -2.83
N LEU A 303 -3.13 0.30 -2.65
CA LEU A 303 -2.20 0.45 -3.77
C LEU A 303 -2.27 -0.75 -4.72
N SER A 304 -2.31 -1.97 -4.17
CA SER A 304 -2.42 -3.19 -4.97
C SER A 304 -3.75 -3.30 -5.72
N ALA A 305 -4.87 -3.04 -5.03
CA ALA A 305 -6.20 -3.10 -5.61
C ALA A 305 -6.37 -2.10 -6.76
N LEU A 306 -5.95 -0.85 -6.54
CA LEU A 306 -6.00 0.19 -7.58
C LEU A 306 -5.09 -0.15 -8.76
N GLY A 307 -3.87 -0.62 -8.48
CA GLY A 307 -2.95 -1.06 -9.53
C GLY A 307 -3.47 -2.25 -10.33
N LEU A 308 -4.18 -3.19 -9.70
CA LEU A 308 -4.82 -4.32 -10.38
C LEU A 308 -5.96 -3.90 -11.29
N VAL A 309 -6.85 -3.04 -10.80
CA VAL A 309 -7.98 -2.56 -11.61
C VAL A 309 -7.47 -1.72 -12.77
N PHE A 310 -6.55 -0.79 -12.52
CA PHE A 310 -5.92 0.03 -13.56
C PHE A 310 -5.21 -0.83 -14.62
N GLY A 311 -4.34 -1.76 -14.22
CA GLY A 311 -3.66 -2.64 -15.17
C GLY A 311 -4.61 -3.54 -15.95
N THR A 312 -5.73 -3.97 -15.33
CA THR A 312 -6.75 -4.76 -16.03
C THR A 312 -7.49 -3.94 -17.07
N ILE A 313 -7.87 -2.69 -16.76
CA ILE A 313 -8.48 -1.76 -17.72
C ILE A 313 -7.55 -1.55 -18.93
N GLN A 314 -6.27 -1.29 -18.67
CA GLN A 314 -5.24 -1.05 -19.68
C GLN A 314 -4.89 -2.27 -20.53
N ILE A 315 -5.32 -3.48 -20.12
CA ILE A 315 -5.22 -4.71 -20.91
C ILE A 315 -6.52 -4.98 -21.67
N VAL A 316 -7.65 -4.97 -20.98
CA VAL A 316 -8.94 -5.43 -21.51
C VAL A 316 -9.50 -4.48 -22.55
N ILE A 317 -9.38 -3.17 -22.35
CA ILE A 317 -9.99 -2.18 -23.24
C ILE A 317 -9.26 -2.10 -24.59
N PRO A 318 -7.92 -1.94 -24.64
CA PRO A 318 -7.20 -1.99 -25.92
C PRO A 318 -7.40 -3.31 -26.66
N ARG A 319 -7.52 -4.41 -25.93
CA ARG A 319 -7.80 -5.72 -26.51
C ARG A 319 -9.19 -5.82 -27.12
N TYR A 320 -10.21 -5.28 -26.45
CA TYR A 320 -11.55 -5.19 -27.01
C TYR A 320 -11.56 -4.35 -28.29
N GLN A 321 -10.84 -3.22 -28.29
CA GLN A 321 -10.72 -2.33 -29.46
C GLN A 321 -10.01 -2.99 -30.66
N ASN A 322 -9.07 -3.91 -30.44
CA ASN A 322 -8.31 -4.59 -31.50
C ASN A 322 -8.89 -5.98 -31.89
N LEU A 323 -9.98 -6.41 -31.26
CA LEU A 323 -10.53 -7.76 -31.42
C LEU A 323 -10.84 -8.11 -32.88
N ALA A 324 -11.38 -7.17 -33.65
CA ALA A 324 -11.70 -7.38 -35.07
C ALA A 324 -10.46 -7.76 -35.92
N GLN A 325 -9.27 -7.30 -35.52
CA GLN A 325 -8.02 -7.50 -36.26
C GLN A 325 -7.24 -8.73 -35.76
N THR A 326 -7.27 -8.99 -34.45
CA THR A 326 -6.36 -9.98 -33.83
C THR A 326 -7.03 -11.28 -33.39
N ALA A 327 -8.37 -11.33 -33.29
CA ALA A 327 -9.06 -12.44 -32.63
C ALA A 327 -8.78 -13.82 -33.24
N ALA A 328 -8.65 -13.93 -34.56
CA ALA A 328 -8.39 -15.20 -35.23
C ALA A 328 -7.09 -15.84 -34.71
N GLN A 329 -5.99 -15.09 -34.75
CA GLN A 329 -4.66 -15.54 -34.34
C GLN A 329 -4.54 -15.66 -32.81
N GLU A 330 -5.03 -14.68 -32.03
CA GLU A 330 -4.93 -14.72 -30.56
C GLU A 330 -5.76 -15.83 -29.91
N SER A 331 -6.73 -16.39 -30.63
CA SER A 331 -7.57 -17.50 -30.15
C SER A 331 -6.94 -18.87 -30.33
N GLU A 332 -5.86 -18.98 -31.10
CA GLU A 332 -5.19 -20.25 -31.37
C GLU A 332 -4.33 -20.68 -30.16
N TRP A 333 -4.63 -21.85 -29.62
CA TRP A 333 -3.89 -22.40 -28.47
C TRP A 333 -2.50 -22.90 -28.89
N GLY A 334 -1.48 -22.10 -28.58
CA GLY A 334 -0.07 -22.42 -28.82
C GLY A 334 0.73 -22.70 -27.54
N PHE A 335 2.01 -22.99 -27.72
CA PHE A 335 2.95 -23.22 -26.61
C PHE A 335 3.02 -22.03 -25.64
N GLY A 336 3.13 -20.79 -26.16
CA GLY A 336 3.19 -19.59 -25.33
C GLY A 336 1.95 -19.36 -24.48
N GLN A 337 0.77 -19.85 -24.91
CA GLN A 337 -0.48 -19.75 -24.16
C GLN A 337 -0.63 -20.85 -23.09
N LEU A 338 -0.17 -22.07 -23.37
CA LEU A 338 -0.36 -23.22 -22.48
C LEU A 338 0.63 -23.26 -21.31
N VAL A 339 1.90 -22.94 -21.57
CA VAL A 339 2.95 -22.94 -20.53
C VAL A 339 2.58 -22.11 -19.30
N PRO A 340 2.19 -20.82 -19.41
CA PRO A 340 1.89 -20.01 -18.22
C PRO A 340 0.66 -20.50 -17.45
N LEU A 341 -0.31 -21.13 -18.12
CA LEU A 341 -1.46 -21.76 -17.46
C LEU A 341 -1.07 -23.02 -16.69
N VAL A 342 -0.18 -23.86 -17.23
CA VAL A 342 0.32 -25.05 -16.54
C VAL A 342 1.15 -24.66 -15.31
N LEU A 343 1.98 -23.62 -15.41
CA LEU A 343 2.74 -23.10 -14.28
C LEU A 343 1.85 -22.62 -13.13
N LEU A 344 0.64 -22.14 -13.43
CA LEU A 344 -0.34 -21.73 -12.42
C LEU A 344 -0.86 -22.90 -11.55
N VAL A 345 -0.66 -24.15 -11.97
CA VAL A 345 -1.03 -25.34 -11.18
C VAL A 345 -0.03 -25.59 -10.05
N GLN A 346 1.21 -25.07 -10.14
CA GLN A 346 2.27 -25.34 -9.16
C GLN A 346 1.90 -24.99 -7.70
N PRO A 347 1.28 -23.83 -7.41
CA PRO A 347 0.82 -23.51 -6.06
C PRO A 347 -0.21 -24.50 -5.53
N ILE A 348 -1.11 -25.02 -6.39
CA ILE A 348 -2.13 -26.01 -5.99
C ILE A 348 -1.46 -27.32 -5.57
N GLY A 349 -0.48 -27.78 -6.36
CA GLY A 349 0.30 -28.98 -6.04
C GLY A 349 0.97 -28.87 -4.67
N ALA A 350 1.66 -27.77 -4.41
CA ALA A 350 2.34 -27.55 -3.14
C ALA A 350 1.38 -27.44 -1.93
N ILE A 351 0.20 -26.85 -2.11
CA ILE A 351 -0.85 -26.83 -1.07
C ILE A 351 -1.29 -28.26 -0.76
N SER A 352 -1.55 -29.06 -1.79
CA SER A 352 -2.01 -30.44 -1.64
C SER A 352 -0.96 -31.32 -0.95
N GLU A 353 0.32 -31.13 -1.27
CA GLU A 353 1.44 -31.82 -0.63
C GLU A 353 1.56 -31.42 0.84
N HIS A 354 1.53 -30.12 1.15
CA HIS A 354 1.59 -29.63 2.52
C HIS A 354 0.41 -30.12 3.37
N ALA A 355 -0.79 -30.23 2.78
CA ALA A 355 -1.96 -30.79 3.45
C ALA A 355 -1.81 -32.32 3.67
N TRP A 356 -1.28 -33.04 2.68
CA TRP A 356 -1.14 -34.49 2.70
C TRP A 356 -0.05 -34.99 3.66
N ILE A 357 1.17 -34.45 3.56
CA ILE A 357 2.31 -34.83 4.43
C ILE A 357 1.96 -34.65 5.91
N ARG A 358 1.19 -33.60 6.22
CA ARG A 358 0.82 -33.30 7.60
C ARG A 358 -0.32 -34.17 8.13
N GLN A 359 -1.21 -34.67 7.27
CA GLN A 359 -2.17 -35.72 7.65
C GLN A 359 -1.43 -37.02 7.99
N GLY A 360 -0.40 -37.39 7.23
CA GLY A 360 0.47 -38.54 7.53
C GLY A 360 1.16 -38.44 8.90
N GLY A 361 1.76 -37.28 9.21
CA GLY A 361 2.42 -37.07 10.51
C GLY A 361 1.48 -37.07 11.73
N THR A 362 0.21 -36.70 11.54
CA THR A 362 -0.81 -36.77 12.61
C THR A 362 -1.28 -38.20 12.86
N ILE A 363 -1.19 -39.08 11.85
CA ILE A 363 -1.49 -40.51 11.97
C ILE A 363 -0.34 -41.23 12.68
N GLU A 364 0.92 -40.92 12.35
CA GLU A 364 2.09 -41.49 13.03
C GLU A 364 2.19 -41.11 14.52
N SER A 365 1.89 -39.85 14.88
CA SER A 365 1.90 -39.41 16.28
C SER A 365 0.81 -40.08 17.14
N ASN A 366 -0.29 -40.51 16.52
CA ASN A 366 -1.38 -41.23 17.21
C ASN A 366 -1.12 -42.74 17.32
N ILE A 367 -0.21 -43.30 16.52
CA ILE A 367 0.17 -44.72 16.56
C ILE A 367 1.32 -44.97 17.56
N SER A 368 2.10 -43.94 17.90
CA SER A 368 3.31 -44.05 18.72
C SER A 368 3.13 -43.81 20.23
N GLU A 369 1.91 -43.55 20.73
CA GLU A 369 1.62 -43.62 22.17
C GLU A 369 0.71 -44.80 22.53
N PRO A 370 1.31 -45.85 23.14
CA PRO A 370 0.65 -46.52 24.24
C PRO A 370 1.59 -46.66 25.46
N VAL A 371 1.07 -46.23 26.61
CA VAL A 371 1.38 -46.73 27.97
C VAL A 371 2.74 -46.34 28.59
N ARG A 372 2.72 -45.36 29.51
CA ARG A 372 3.07 -45.61 30.93
C ARG A 372 2.54 -44.54 31.88
N ARG A 373 1.37 -44.80 32.45
CA ARG A 373 0.94 -44.22 33.73
C ARG A 373 1.61 -45.01 34.84
N GLN A 374 2.50 -44.40 35.61
CA GLN A 374 2.84 -44.89 36.94
C GLN A 374 3.13 -43.71 37.87
N THR A 375 2.17 -43.51 38.78
CA THR A 375 2.26 -42.77 40.03
C THR A 375 3.32 -43.37 40.96
N THR A 376 4.22 -42.54 41.47
CA THR A 376 4.79 -42.65 42.83
C THR A 376 5.32 -41.28 43.23
N GLY A 377 4.88 -40.76 44.38
CA GLY A 377 5.39 -39.53 44.96
C GLY A 377 6.62 -39.77 45.82
N SER A 378 7.51 -38.78 45.89
CA SER A 378 8.13 -38.32 47.14
C SER A 378 8.83 -36.97 46.91
N SER A 379 8.56 -36.08 47.84
CA SER A 379 9.23 -34.83 48.25
C SER A 379 10.70 -34.65 47.83
N THR A 380 11.05 -33.47 47.30
CA THR A 380 12.09 -32.56 47.85
C THR A 380 12.15 -31.24 47.06
N SER A 381 11.88 -30.16 47.79
CA SER A 381 12.53 -28.84 47.79
C SER A 381 13.29 -28.31 46.54
N ASP A 382 12.83 -27.13 46.13
CA ASP A 382 13.63 -25.91 45.88
C ASP A 382 14.25 -25.67 44.49
N HIS A 383 13.50 -24.98 43.62
CA HIS A 383 13.82 -23.61 43.16
C HIS A 383 12.80 -23.21 42.07
N GLY A 384 11.86 -22.34 42.45
CA GLY A 384 10.90 -21.71 41.55
C GLY A 384 11.52 -20.54 40.77
N PRO A 385 10.88 -20.16 39.65
CA PRO A 385 11.40 -19.17 38.71
C PRO A 385 11.22 -17.75 39.27
N GLU A 386 12.19 -16.88 38.98
CA GLU A 386 12.09 -15.44 39.17
C GLU A 386 10.81 -14.91 38.51
N SER A 387 9.88 -14.50 39.36
CA SER A 387 8.64 -13.83 39.02
C SER A 387 8.94 -12.43 38.47
N GLU A 388 8.53 -12.17 37.23
CA GLU A 388 8.26 -10.81 36.76
C GLU A 388 7.25 -10.15 37.72
N PRO A 389 7.44 -8.86 38.08
CA PRO A 389 6.55 -8.20 39.01
C PRO A 389 5.15 -8.08 38.41
N LEU A 390 4.20 -8.76 39.06
CA LEU A 390 2.77 -8.56 38.91
C LEU A 390 2.45 -7.07 39.08
N VAL A 391 2.19 -6.40 37.97
CA VAL A 391 1.59 -5.06 37.95
C VAL A 391 0.19 -5.20 38.55
N ASP A 392 -0.02 -4.57 39.69
CA ASP A 392 -1.27 -4.53 40.45
C ASP A 392 -2.43 -4.02 39.55
N ASP A 393 -3.49 -4.83 39.42
CA ASP A 393 -4.69 -4.55 38.60
C ASP A 393 -5.51 -3.36 39.16
N ARG A 394 -5.11 -2.79 40.31
CA ARG A 394 -5.70 -1.57 40.90
C ARG A 394 -5.30 -0.28 40.17
N ASP A 395 -4.19 -0.24 39.44
CA ASP A 395 -3.77 0.96 38.70
C ASP A 395 -4.46 1.14 37.34
N ARG A 396 -5.17 0.10 36.88
CA ARG A 396 -5.88 0.12 35.60
C ARG A 396 -7.10 1.05 35.58
N HIS A 397 -7.59 1.45 36.76
CA HIS A 397 -8.77 2.30 36.92
C HIS A 397 -8.48 3.81 37.04
N LEU A 398 -7.20 4.24 37.08
CA LEU A 398 -6.84 5.67 37.20
C LEU A 398 -6.45 6.38 35.89
N ILE A 399 -6.57 5.73 34.73
CA ILE A 399 -6.39 6.39 33.42
C ILE A 399 -7.73 7.01 33.00
N THR A 400 -8.18 8.04 33.71
CA THR A 400 -9.23 8.92 33.17
C THR A 400 -8.72 9.47 31.83
N PRO A 401 -9.46 9.42 30.72
CA PRO A 401 -8.96 9.89 29.44
C PRO A 401 -8.69 11.40 29.51
N ARG A 402 -7.41 11.76 29.69
CA ARG A 402 -6.95 13.15 29.79
C ARG A 402 -7.24 13.87 28.47
N ARG A 403 -7.71 15.11 28.54
CA ARG A 403 -7.90 15.94 27.34
C ARG A 403 -6.53 16.34 26.80
N LEU A 404 -6.38 16.43 25.48
CA LEU A 404 -5.06 16.70 24.88
C LEU A 404 -4.43 18.00 25.39
N VAL A 405 -5.26 19.04 25.59
CA VAL A 405 -4.83 20.33 26.17
C VAL A 405 -4.26 20.15 27.59
N GLU A 406 -4.85 19.26 28.40
CA GLU A 406 -4.37 18.97 29.77
C GLU A 406 -3.06 18.16 29.72
N VAL A 407 -2.97 17.19 28.80
CA VAL A 407 -1.75 16.39 28.57
C VAL A 407 -0.57 17.27 28.17
N LEU A 408 -0.79 18.22 27.26
CA LEU A 408 0.26 19.09 26.74
C LEU A 408 0.53 20.31 27.62
N GLY A 409 -0.45 20.76 28.40
CA GLY A 409 -0.40 21.99 29.20
C GLY A 409 0.23 21.85 30.59
N GLN A 410 0.46 20.64 31.10
CA GLN A 410 1.13 20.44 32.39
C GLN A 410 2.57 21.01 32.38
N ARG A 411 2.91 21.79 33.41
CA ARG A 411 4.28 22.29 33.68
C ARG A 411 5.15 21.13 34.19
N GLN A 412 6.39 21.05 33.71
CA GLN A 412 7.39 20.15 34.28
C GLN A 412 8.76 20.85 34.33
N ALA A 413 9.58 20.39 35.28
CA ALA A 413 10.81 21.03 35.75
C ALA A 413 11.83 21.28 34.63
N SER A 414 12.66 22.30 34.83
CA SER A 414 13.53 22.94 33.84
C SER A 414 14.64 22.07 33.20
N TYR A 415 14.64 20.76 33.42
CA TYR A 415 15.65 19.83 32.92
C TYR A 415 14.97 18.57 32.34
N GLU A 416 14.36 18.69 31.16
CA GLU A 416 13.75 17.54 30.47
C GLU A 416 14.89 16.63 29.95
N MET A 417 15.03 15.44 30.53
CA MET A 417 15.91 14.41 29.98
C MET A 417 15.34 13.87 28.64
N PRO A 418 16.19 13.42 27.69
CA PRO A 418 15.72 12.86 26.41
C PRO A 418 14.66 11.76 26.53
N ALA A 419 14.72 10.95 27.60
CA ALA A 419 13.74 9.89 27.88
C ALA A 419 12.33 10.43 28.22
N GLU A 420 12.23 11.58 28.89
CA GLU A 420 10.95 12.21 29.22
C GLU A 420 10.28 12.85 28.00
N ILE A 421 11.08 13.35 27.05
CA ILE A 421 10.57 13.88 25.77
C ILE A 421 9.94 12.76 24.94
N ALA A 422 10.61 11.61 24.86
CA ALA A 422 10.11 10.44 24.14
C ALA A 422 8.82 9.89 24.75
N SER A 423 8.74 9.80 26.09
CA SER A 423 7.53 9.33 26.78
C SER A 423 6.34 10.28 26.57
N ARG A 424 6.58 11.60 26.56
CA ARG A 424 5.54 12.60 26.32
C ARG A 424 5.01 12.57 24.88
N SER A 425 5.89 12.43 23.90
CA SER A 425 5.48 12.26 22.50
C SER A 425 4.62 10.99 22.32
N ALA A 426 4.98 9.90 22.99
CA ALA A 426 4.19 8.67 23.00
C ALA A 426 2.78 8.86 23.62
N VAL A 427 2.67 9.57 24.76
CA VAL A 427 1.37 9.88 25.39
C VAL A 427 0.51 10.80 24.49
N PHE A 428 1.14 11.79 23.86
CA PHE A 428 0.50 12.66 22.87
C PHE A 428 -0.08 11.84 21.72
N MET A 429 0.76 11.03 21.06
CA MET A 429 0.36 10.21 19.92
C MET A 429 -0.74 9.21 20.29
N ASN A 430 -0.64 8.54 21.43
CA ASN A 430 -1.70 7.64 21.89
C ASN A 430 -3.04 8.35 22.11
N THR A 431 -3.01 9.60 22.60
CA THR A 431 -4.22 10.42 22.78
C THR A 431 -4.84 10.81 21.42
N VAL A 432 -4.02 11.21 20.44
CA VAL A 432 -4.47 11.52 19.08
C VAL A 432 -5.10 10.30 18.42
N LEU A 433 -4.36 9.18 18.39
CA LEU A 433 -4.76 7.94 17.73
C LEU A 433 -6.00 7.29 18.37
N SER A 434 -6.31 7.58 19.64
CA SER A 434 -7.49 7.04 20.35
C SER A 434 -8.73 7.91 20.22
N SER A 435 -8.62 9.07 19.57
CA SER A 435 -9.74 9.97 19.39
C SER A 435 -10.69 9.53 18.28
N ARG A 436 -11.99 9.74 18.48
CA ARG A 436 -13.01 9.52 17.42
C ARG A 436 -12.80 10.44 16.22
N LEU A 437 -12.32 11.67 16.47
CA LEU A 437 -12.03 12.64 15.42
C LEU A 437 -10.97 12.14 14.45
N PHE A 438 -9.87 11.58 14.99
CA PHE A 438 -8.84 10.95 14.15
C PHE A 438 -9.41 9.82 13.31
N GLY A 439 -10.24 8.96 13.89
CA GLY A 439 -10.91 7.90 13.15
C GLY A 439 -11.85 8.40 12.04
N SER A 440 -12.57 9.51 12.26
CA SER A 440 -13.37 10.16 11.22
C SER A 440 -12.50 10.70 10.07
N VAL A 441 -11.33 11.27 10.36
CA VAL A 441 -10.40 11.76 9.32
C VAL A 441 -9.83 10.59 8.48
N ILE A 442 -9.48 9.47 9.12
CA ILE A 442 -9.07 8.26 8.39
C ILE A 442 -10.21 7.73 7.51
N ALA A 443 -11.45 7.75 8.00
CA ALA A 443 -12.60 7.34 7.19
C ALA A 443 -12.81 8.26 5.97
N ILE A 444 -12.66 9.58 6.14
CA ILE A 444 -12.67 10.55 5.04
C ILE A 444 -11.58 10.21 4.02
N LEU A 445 -10.35 9.90 4.46
CA LEU A 445 -9.27 9.51 3.56
C LEU A 445 -9.66 8.29 2.70
N HIS A 446 -10.19 7.22 3.30
CA HIS A 446 -10.61 6.03 2.56
C HIS A 446 -11.77 6.32 1.59
N ILE A 447 -12.75 7.13 1.99
CA ILE A 447 -13.86 7.54 1.14
C ILE A 447 -13.34 8.36 -0.05
N THR A 448 -12.41 9.30 0.18
CA THR A 448 -11.82 10.09 -0.89
C THR A 448 -11.00 9.22 -1.83
N ILE A 449 -10.21 8.25 -1.33
CA ILE A 449 -9.48 7.29 -2.17
C ILE A 449 -10.45 6.51 -3.06
N LEU A 450 -11.54 5.97 -2.49
CA LEU A 450 -12.53 5.23 -3.25
C LEU A 450 -13.23 6.10 -4.30
N GLY A 451 -13.68 7.30 -3.92
CA GLY A 451 -14.33 8.23 -4.86
C GLY A 451 -13.42 8.65 -5.99
N ALA A 452 -12.16 8.99 -5.69
CA ALA A 452 -11.14 9.35 -6.67
C ALA A 452 -10.85 8.19 -7.62
N ALA A 453 -10.70 6.98 -7.08
CA ALA A 453 -10.51 5.77 -7.88
C ALA A 453 -11.67 5.55 -8.85
N CYS A 454 -12.92 5.66 -8.40
CA CYS A 454 -14.07 5.51 -9.27
C CYS A 454 -14.06 6.53 -10.43
N VAL A 455 -13.76 7.80 -10.15
CA VAL A 455 -13.71 8.85 -11.18
C VAL A 455 -12.58 8.62 -12.16
N ILE A 456 -11.35 8.45 -11.66
CA ILE A 456 -10.15 8.28 -12.49
C ILE A 456 -10.25 7.03 -13.35
N LEU A 457 -10.61 5.89 -12.76
CA LEU A 457 -10.68 4.62 -13.49
C LEU A 457 -11.83 4.60 -14.50
N SER A 458 -12.95 5.27 -14.20
CA SER A 458 -14.06 5.36 -15.17
C SER A 458 -13.71 6.27 -16.34
N PHE A 459 -13.05 7.41 -16.07
CA PHE A 459 -12.56 8.30 -17.12
C PHE A 459 -11.54 7.58 -17.99
N ASP A 460 -10.51 6.98 -17.38
CA ASP A 460 -9.48 6.20 -18.06
C ASP A 460 -10.10 5.12 -18.96
N ALA A 461 -11.07 4.36 -18.43
CA ALA A 461 -11.76 3.33 -19.20
C ALA A 461 -12.48 3.87 -20.45
N GLN A 462 -13.04 5.07 -20.38
CA GLN A 462 -13.74 5.70 -21.50
C GLN A 462 -12.78 6.39 -22.48
N SER A 463 -11.68 6.94 -21.97
CA SER A 463 -10.73 7.75 -22.74
C SER A 463 -9.67 6.93 -23.46
N ILE A 464 -9.33 5.72 -22.97
CA ILE A 464 -8.25 4.89 -23.56
C ILE A 464 -8.46 4.73 -25.07
N GLY A 465 -7.45 5.19 -25.82
CA GLY A 465 -7.43 5.12 -27.28
C GLY A 465 -8.25 6.20 -28.00
N TYR A 466 -9.07 7.00 -27.31
CA TYR A 466 -9.91 8.02 -27.95
C TYR A 466 -9.50 9.43 -27.57
N GLU A 467 -9.21 9.65 -26.30
CA GLU A 467 -8.83 10.95 -25.76
C GLU A 467 -7.41 10.89 -25.20
N ARG A 468 -6.82 12.08 -25.11
CA ARG A 468 -5.47 12.28 -24.59
C ARG A 468 -5.50 12.18 -23.06
N GLY A 469 -4.43 11.68 -22.44
CA GLY A 469 -4.37 11.46 -20.98
C GLY A 469 -4.57 12.75 -20.17
N GLN A 470 -5.55 12.78 -19.27
CA GLN A 470 -5.86 13.90 -18.37
C GLN A 470 -6.16 13.45 -16.92
N ASN A 471 -5.76 12.23 -16.56
CA ASN A 471 -6.08 11.64 -15.26
C ASN A 471 -5.49 12.45 -14.08
N TRP A 472 -4.39 13.16 -14.29
CA TRP A 472 -3.76 13.98 -13.26
C TRP A 472 -4.71 15.01 -12.62
N THR A 473 -5.56 15.66 -13.42
CA THR A 473 -6.45 16.72 -12.94
C THR A 473 -7.39 16.19 -11.84
N TYR A 474 -7.97 15.01 -12.05
CA TYR A 474 -8.81 14.32 -11.08
C TYR A 474 -8.04 13.91 -9.82
N ALA A 475 -6.77 13.53 -9.95
CA ALA A 475 -5.91 13.23 -8.80
C ALA A 475 -5.65 14.48 -7.94
N LEU A 476 -5.41 15.65 -8.55
CA LEU A 476 -5.26 16.92 -7.82
C LEU A 476 -6.56 17.34 -7.14
N ILE A 477 -7.69 17.18 -7.82
CA ILE A 477 -9.01 17.45 -7.24
C ILE A 477 -9.24 16.55 -6.01
N ALA A 478 -8.92 15.26 -6.10
CA ALA A 478 -9.05 14.33 -4.99
C ALA A 478 -8.20 14.73 -3.77
N ILE A 479 -6.95 15.18 -3.99
CA ILE A 479 -6.09 15.71 -2.92
C ILE A 479 -6.73 16.94 -2.28
N GLY A 480 -7.25 17.87 -3.10
CA GLY A 480 -7.97 19.06 -2.62
C GLY A 480 -9.23 18.72 -1.82
N VAL A 481 -10.00 17.72 -2.26
CA VAL A 481 -11.20 17.22 -1.56
C VAL A 481 -10.82 16.61 -0.21
N TYR A 482 -9.78 15.77 -0.14
CA TYR A 482 -9.32 15.22 1.13
C TYR A 482 -8.84 16.33 2.09
N ALA A 483 -8.00 17.25 1.61
CA ALA A 483 -7.48 18.34 2.42
C ALA A 483 -8.62 19.21 2.98
N SER A 484 -9.53 19.67 2.12
CA SER A 484 -10.67 20.49 2.55
C SER A 484 -11.64 19.76 3.48
N ALA A 485 -12.06 18.54 3.16
CA ALA A 485 -12.99 17.77 3.98
C ALA A 485 -12.41 17.41 5.35
N SER A 486 -11.13 17.01 5.40
CA SER A 486 -10.44 16.69 6.66
C SER A 486 -10.25 17.94 7.53
N TRP A 487 -9.90 19.08 6.93
CA TRP A 487 -9.74 20.35 7.65
C TRP A 487 -11.07 20.82 8.23
N LEU A 488 -12.15 20.78 7.44
CA LEU A 488 -13.49 21.11 7.89
C LEU A 488 -13.95 20.19 9.03
N ALA A 489 -13.71 18.88 8.93
CA ALA A 489 -14.04 17.93 9.98
C ALA A 489 -13.32 18.26 11.29
N VAL A 490 -12.02 18.59 11.24
CA VAL A 490 -11.26 18.96 12.44
C VAL A 490 -11.69 20.31 12.99
N LEU A 491 -12.00 21.28 12.13
CA LEU A 491 -12.46 22.61 12.56
C LEU A 491 -13.82 22.53 13.29
N ILE A 492 -14.77 21.77 12.74
CA ILE A 492 -16.14 21.65 13.27
C ILE A 492 -16.19 20.76 14.51
N PHE A 493 -15.58 19.57 14.46
CA PHE A 493 -15.68 18.57 15.53
C PHE A 493 -14.54 18.64 16.55
N GLY A 494 -13.43 19.30 16.21
CA GLY A 494 -12.28 19.54 17.09
C GLY A 494 -12.65 20.07 18.47
N PRO A 495 -13.44 21.16 18.58
CA PRO A 495 -13.88 21.75 19.85
C PRO A 495 -14.63 20.80 20.79
N TYR A 496 -15.35 19.81 20.23
CA TYR A 496 -16.15 18.83 20.98
C TYR A 496 -15.38 17.54 21.26
N SER A 497 -14.31 17.29 20.52
CA SER A 497 -13.46 16.11 20.64
C SER A 497 -12.53 16.18 21.86
N ARG A 498 -11.99 15.02 22.27
CA ARG A 498 -10.94 14.93 23.31
C ARG A 498 -9.68 15.73 22.98
N LEU A 499 -9.49 16.08 21.70
CA LEU A 499 -8.32 16.80 21.23
C LEU A 499 -8.44 18.32 21.44
N GLY A 500 -9.60 18.92 21.16
CA GLY A 500 -9.79 20.38 21.20
C GLY A 500 -10.74 20.91 22.29
N ARG A 501 -11.31 20.03 23.13
CA ARG A 501 -12.24 20.43 24.21
C ARG A 501 -11.51 21.17 25.33
N LYS A 502 -12.12 22.24 25.84
CA LYS A 502 -11.65 23.00 27.01
C LYS A 502 -11.43 22.06 28.21
N PRO A 503 -10.45 22.31 29.11
CA PRO A 503 -10.26 21.58 30.37
C PRO A 503 -11.49 21.65 31.29
N SER A 504 -11.68 20.69 32.21
CA SER A 504 -12.77 20.75 33.18
C SER A 504 -12.42 21.67 34.35
N GLN A 505 -13.27 22.66 34.66
CA GLN A 505 -13.07 23.62 35.77
C GLN A 505 -12.82 22.97 37.13
N ARG A 506 -13.36 21.76 37.39
CA ARG A 506 -13.28 21.04 38.68
C ARG A 506 -11.86 20.66 39.14
N ARG A 507 -10.84 20.75 38.27
CA ARG A 507 -9.43 20.44 38.61
C ARG A 507 -8.51 21.65 38.64
N ALA A 508 -8.92 22.79 38.05
CA ALA A 508 -8.13 24.02 38.12
C ALA A 508 -8.09 24.57 39.56
N THR A 509 -9.17 24.39 40.32
CA THR A 509 -9.25 24.73 41.75
C THR A 509 -8.38 23.83 42.63
N LEU A 510 -8.33 22.52 42.38
CA LEU A 510 -7.49 21.59 43.16
C LEU A 510 -5.98 21.87 43.04
N GLN A 511 -5.50 22.29 41.86
CA GLN A 511 -4.09 22.70 41.69
C GLN A 511 -3.77 24.04 42.34
N HIS A 512 -4.75 24.96 42.39
CA HIS A 512 -4.61 26.24 43.09
C HIS A 512 -4.61 26.07 44.61
N GLU A 513 -5.40 25.15 45.16
CA GLU A 513 -5.42 24.84 46.60
C GLU A 513 -4.13 24.17 47.07
N THR A 514 -3.55 23.24 46.29
CA THR A 514 -2.27 22.61 46.66
C THR A 514 -1.09 23.59 46.66
N HIS A 515 -1.12 24.65 45.83
CA HIS A 515 -0.09 25.70 45.86
C HIS A 515 -0.36 26.78 46.92
N GLY A 516 -1.60 26.93 47.40
CA GLY A 516 -1.95 27.83 48.50
C GLY A 516 -1.52 27.30 49.87
N LEU A 517 -1.46 25.98 50.04
CA LEU A 517 -1.10 25.34 51.32
C LEU A 517 0.40 25.33 51.63
N GLN A 518 1.28 25.73 50.70
CA GLN A 518 2.73 25.74 50.90
C GLN A 518 3.29 27.11 51.34
N LYS A 519 2.43 28.06 51.73
CA LYS A 519 2.78 29.37 52.28
C LYS A 519 2.14 29.56 53.67
N LEU A 520 2.52 28.72 54.63
CA LEU A 520 2.33 29.03 56.05
C LEU A 520 3.72 29.28 56.65
N PRO A 521 3.98 30.44 57.29
CA PRO A 521 5.25 30.69 57.95
C PRO A 521 5.40 29.76 59.17
N PRO A 522 6.63 29.38 59.55
CA PRO A 522 6.86 28.60 60.76
C PRO A 522 6.42 29.42 61.97
N SER A 523 5.45 28.90 62.72
CA SER A 523 5.05 29.46 64.02
C SER A 523 6.20 29.30 65.01
N SER A 524 6.72 30.41 65.49
CA SER A 524 7.60 30.50 66.65
C SER A 524 6.79 30.27 67.93
N SER A 525 7.09 29.20 68.66
CA SER A 525 6.98 29.07 70.11
C SER A 525 7.67 27.79 70.56
#